data_AF-R0ICS9-F1
#
_entry.id   AF-R0ICS9-F1
#
_cell.length_a   1.000
_cell.length_b   1.000
_cell.length_c   1.000
_cell.angle_alpha   90.00
_cell.angle_beta   90.00
_cell.angle_gamma   90.00
#
_symmetry.space_group_name_H-M   'P 1'
#
loop_
_entity.id
_entity.type
_entity.pdbx_description
1 polymer ?
#
loop_
_entity_poly.entity_id
_entity_poly.type
_entity_poly.pdbx_seq_one_letter_code
_entity_poly.pdbx_strand_id
1 'polypeptide(L)'
;MEKEAATAREEEEVVIDKDLKKKIKETVRKILKRSSLLEITEIKAREEASAELGLDLSRDPYKLMVREAVDSFIEKAITKIETEMGKLHTQIVEDVDGVKKKKKKKKKKKKTEEVVEETTTAA
;
A
#
# COMPACT_ATOMS: atom_id res chain seq x y z
N MET A 1 50.49 37.04 2.75
CA MET A 1 49.40 36.53 1.89
C MET A 1 49.04 35.16 2.46
N GLU A 2 47.86 34.83 2.95
CA GLU A 2 46.53 35.43 3.16
C GLU A 2 45.99 34.66 4.40
N LYS A 3 45.47 35.31 5.46
CA LYS A 3 44.02 35.36 5.78
C LYS A 3 43.22 34.19 5.16
N GLU A 4 42.42 33.40 5.87
CA GLU A 4 41.40 33.82 6.82
C GLU A 4 40.71 32.61 7.49
N ALA A 5 40.16 32.88 8.67
CA ALA A 5 38.95 32.30 9.30
C ALA A 5 38.73 30.78 9.22
N ALA A 6 38.86 30.04 10.32
CA ALA A 6 37.83 29.96 11.36
C ALA A 6 36.43 29.64 10.80
N THR A 7 36.14 28.35 10.69
CA THR A 7 34.81 27.84 11.07
C THR A 7 35.04 26.61 11.92
N ALA A 8 35.22 26.85 13.22
CA ALA A 8 34.73 25.92 14.22
C ALA A 8 33.28 25.63 13.83
N ARG A 9 33.02 24.46 13.23
CA ARG A 9 31.67 23.96 13.10
C ARG A 9 31.25 23.65 14.52
N GLU A 10 30.58 24.62 15.12
CA GLU A 10 29.73 24.43 16.28
C GLU A 10 29.00 23.11 16.04
N GLU A 11 29.33 22.12 16.88
CA GLU A 11 28.41 21.06 17.22
C GLU A 11 27.26 21.76 17.96
N GLU A 12 26.45 22.51 17.21
CA GLU A 12 25.11 22.85 17.64
C GLU A 12 24.47 21.48 17.81
N GLU A 13 24.36 21.07 19.06
CA GLU A 13 23.57 19.93 19.48
C GLU A 13 22.14 20.27 19.07
N VAL A 14 21.81 20.04 17.80
CA VAL A 14 20.48 20.29 17.26
C VAL A 14 19.62 19.29 18.00
N VAL A 15 18.97 19.76 19.06
CA VAL A 15 17.90 19.06 19.73
C VAL A 15 16.83 18.88 18.67
N ILE A 16 16.87 17.74 17.96
CA ILE A 16 15.90 17.46 16.91
C ILE A 16 14.57 17.31 17.63
N ASP A 17 13.74 18.34 17.53
CA ASP A 17 12.39 18.27 18.04
C ASP A 17 11.67 17.06 17.43
N LYS A 18 10.99 16.30 18.28
CA LYS A 18 10.15 15.19 17.84
C LYS A 18 9.13 15.66 16.80
N ASP A 19 8.68 16.91 16.92
CA ASP A 19 7.81 17.58 15.97
C ASP A 19 8.48 17.81 14.61
N LEU A 20 9.75 18.27 14.60
CA LEU A 20 10.51 18.43 13.37
C LEU A 20 10.73 17.10 12.66
N LYS A 21 11.14 16.05 13.41
CA LYS A 21 11.28 14.69 12.88
C LYS A 21 9.96 14.19 12.27
N LYS A 22 8.83 14.42 12.94
CA LYS A 22 7.51 14.03 12.43
C LYS A 22 7.16 14.79 11.16
N LYS A 23 7.43 16.10 11.11
CA LYS A 23 7.18 16.97 9.96
C LYS A 23 7.98 16.54 8.73
N ILE A 24 9.26 16.21 8.90
CA ILE A 24 10.11 15.65 7.84
C ILE A 24 9.50 14.35 7.30
N LYS A 25 9.22 13.38 8.19
CA LYS A 25 8.64 12.09 7.79
C LYS A 25 7.29 12.23 7.09
N GLU A 26 6.46 13.18 7.51
CA GLU A 26 5.15 13.41 6.90
C GLU A 26 5.29 14.02 5.49
N THR A 27 6.18 14.98 5.33
CA THR A 27 6.46 15.65 4.05
C THR A 27 7.00 14.66 3.02
N VAL A 28 8.02 13.86 3.40
CA VAL A 28 8.56 12.79 2.55
C VAL A 28 7.46 11.81 2.14
N ARG A 29 6.58 11.40 3.06
CA ARG A 29 5.46 10.51 2.73
C ARG A 29 4.43 11.15 1.80
N LYS A 30 4.20 12.45 1.86
CA LYS A 30 3.30 13.14 0.92
C LYS A 30 3.89 13.13 -0.50
N ILE A 31 5.18 13.41 -0.61
CA ILE A 31 5.93 13.38 -1.88
C ILE A 31 5.91 11.96 -2.49
N LEU A 32 6.24 10.95 -1.69
CA LEU A 32 6.22 9.54 -2.13
C LEU A 32 4.83 9.04 -2.55
N LYS A 33 3.75 9.61 -2.01
CA LYS A 33 2.38 9.27 -2.41
C LYS A 33 1.94 9.95 -3.71
N ARG A 34 2.45 11.16 -3.97
CA ARG A 34 2.16 11.90 -5.20
C ARG A 34 2.98 11.37 -6.38
N SER A 35 4.15 10.82 -6.08
CA SER A 35 5.07 10.29 -7.06
C SER A 35 4.88 8.78 -7.27
N SER A 36 5.30 8.28 -8.43
CA SER A 36 5.38 6.84 -8.67
C SER A 36 6.59 6.25 -7.94
N LEU A 37 6.40 5.14 -7.23
CA LEU A 37 7.47 4.36 -6.58
C LEU A 37 8.57 3.89 -7.56
N LEU A 38 8.27 3.85 -8.85
CA LEU A 38 9.22 3.48 -9.90
C LEU A 38 10.15 4.64 -10.31
N GLU A 39 9.68 5.88 -10.13
CA GLU A 39 10.36 7.09 -10.63
C GLU A 39 11.06 7.87 -9.52
N ILE A 40 10.55 7.75 -8.29
CA ILE A 40 11.09 8.45 -7.13
C ILE A 40 12.16 7.62 -6.42
N THR A 41 13.27 8.27 -6.10
CA THR A 41 14.37 7.70 -5.33
C THR A 41 14.51 8.46 -4.00
N GLU A 42 15.23 7.89 -3.03
CA GLU A 42 15.55 8.56 -1.76
C GLU A 42 16.11 9.98 -2.00
N ILE A 43 17.00 10.12 -2.99
CA ILE A 43 17.66 11.40 -3.32
C ILE A 43 16.64 12.42 -3.81
N LYS A 44 15.77 12.06 -4.76
CA LYS A 44 14.72 12.97 -5.26
C LYS A 44 13.73 13.35 -4.17
N ALA A 45 13.29 12.37 -3.37
CA ALA A 45 12.38 12.62 -2.25
C ALA A 45 13.00 13.55 -1.21
N ARG A 46 14.31 13.46 -0.99
CA ARG A 46 15.06 14.34 -0.09
C ARG A 46 15.17 15.76 -0.64
N GLU A 47 15.49 15.92 -1.93
CA GLU A 47 15.59 17.22 -2.58
C GLU A 47 14.24 17.96 -2.58
N GLU A 48 13.16 17.26 -2.92
CA GLU A 48 11.82 17.83 -2.94
C GLU A 48 11.32 18.16 -1.52
N ALA A 49 11.57 17.28 -0.53
CA ALA A 49 11.23 17.56 0.86
C ALA A 49 12.06 18.70 1.44
N SER A 50 13.32 18.85 1.00
CA SER A 50 14.19 19.95 1.38
C SER A 50 13.65 21.28 0.85
N ALA A 51 13.18 21.30 -0.40
CA ALA A 51 12.53 22.46 -1.01
C ALA A 51 11.20 22.81 -0.31
N GLU A 52 10.35 21.82 0.01
CA GLU A 52 9.07 22.05 0.70
C GLU A 52 9.26 22.56 2.14
N LEU A 53 10.29 22.09 2.85
CA LEU A 53 10.54 22.47 4.25
C LEU A 53 11.46 23.67 4.42
N GLY A 54 12.15 24.10 3.35
CA GLY A 54 13.20 25.13 3.44
C GLY A 54 14.37 24.72 4.33
N LEU A 55 14.64 23.41 4.45
CA LEU A 55 15.66 22.83 5.32
C LEU A 55 16.54 21.87 4.52
N ASP A 56 17.86 21.94 4.67
CA ASP A 56 18.77 20.98 4.04
C ASP A 56 18.71 19.60 4.72
N LEU A 57 18.05 18.66 4.06
CA LEU A 57 17.90 17.28 4.53
C LEU A 57 19.08 16.38 4.15
N SER A 58 20.10 16.91 3.46
CA SER A 58 21.28 16.17 3.01
C SER A 58 22.26 15.86 4.14
N ARG A 59 22.18 16.62 5.24
CA ARG A 59 23.01 16.44 6.43
C ARG A 59 22.41 15.40 7.37
N ASP A 60 23.29 14.65 8.03
CA ASP A 60 22.92 13.94 9.25
C ASP A 60 22.53 14.98 10.32
N PRO A 61 21.50 14.72 11.13
CA PRO A 61 20.74 13.47 11.29
C PRO A 61 19.49 13.36 10.38
N TYR A 62 19.17 14.38 9.59
CA TYR A 62 17.95 14.43 8.78
C TYR A 62 17.92 13.38 7.68
N LYS A 63 19.08 13.10 7.07
CA LYS A 63 19.25 12.05 6.07
C LYS A 63 18.72 10.69 6.55
N LEU A 64 19.02 10.31 7.79
CA LEU A 64 18.53 9.06 8.40
C LEU A 64 17.01 9.07 8.55
N MET A 65 16.40 10.22 8.88
CA MET A 65 14.95 10.33 9.02
C MET A 65 14.24 10.19 7.68
N VAL A 66 14.81 10.75 6.61
CA VAL A 66 14.28 10.60 5.26
C VAL A 66 14.36 9.13 4.84
N ARG A 67 15.49 8.47 5.03
CA ARG A 67 15.65 7.02 4.77
C ARG A 67 14.59 6.19 5.50
N GLU A 68 14.47 6.38 6.80
CA GLU A 68 13.48 5.69 7.63
C GLU A 68 12.04 5.91 7.11
N ALA A 69 11.74 7.13 6.62
CA ALA A 69 10.43 7.44 6.06
C ALA A 69 10.17 6.74 4.71
N VAL A 70 11.19 6.64 3.85
CA VAL A 70 11.13 5.95 2.55
C VAL A 70 11.00 4.44 2.76
N ASP A 71 11.85 3.85 3.58
CA ASP A 71 11.86 2.40 3.85
C ASP A 71 10.52 1.95 4.44
N SER A 72 10.04 2.66 5.47
CA SER A 72 8.73 2.35 6.07
C SER A 72 7.54 2.57 5.13
N PHE A 73 7.71 3.36 4.07
CA PHE A 73 6.69 3.52 3.04
C PHE A 73 6.70 2.33 2.07
N ILE A 74 7.89 1.89 1.65
CA ILE A 74 8.07 0.73 0.77
C ILE A 74 7.59 -0.55 1.45
N GLU A 75 7.99 -0.80 2.70
CA GLU A 75 7.54 -1.96 3.48
C GLU A 75 6.01 -2.03 3.59
N LYS A 76 5.36 -0.88 3.83
CA LYS A 76 3.89 -0.79 3.88
C LYS A 76 3.24 -1.06 2.53
N ALA A 77 3.87 -0.62 1.44
CA ALA A 77 3.38 -0.91 0.09
C ALA A 77 3.46 -2.41 -0.21
N ILE A 78 4.59 -3.05 0.11
CA ILE A 78 4.80 -4.50 -0.08
C ILE A 78 3.80 -5.31 0.73
N THR A 79 3.70 -5.07 2.04
CA THR A 79 2.77 -5.79 2.92
C THR A 79 1.31 -5.63 2.49
N LYS A 80 0.92 -4.46 1.99
CA LYS A 80 -0.42 -4.24 1.46
C LYS A 80 -0.67 -5.09 0.21
N ILE A 81 0.28 -5.11 -0.72
CA ILE A 81 0.21 -5.92 -1.94
C ILE A 81 0.13 -7.42 -1.60
N GLU A 82 0.96 -7.92 -0.69
CA GLU A 82 0.95 -9.31 -0.24
C GLU A 82 -0.41 -9.70 0.36
N THR A 83 -0.98 -8.81 1.18
CA THR A 83 -2.29 -9.03 1.80
C THR A 83 -3.42 -9.05 0.76
N GLU A 84 -3.39 -8.15 -0.22
CA GLU A 84 -4.41 -8.10 -1.29
C GLU A 84 -4.28 -9.29 -2.25
N MET A 85 -3.07 -9.70 -2.60
CA MET A 85 -2.84 -10.91 -3.41
C MET A 85 -3.28 -12.19 -2.68
N GLY A 86 -3.00 -12.30 -1.38
CA GLY A 86 -3.50 -13.40 -0.56
C GLY A 86 -5.02 -13.51 -0.56
N LYS A 87 -5.73 -12.36 -0.45
CA LYS A 87 -7.19 -12.29 -0.51
C LYS A 87 -7.76 -12.67 -1.88
N LEU A 88 -7.16 -12.19 -2.95
CA LEU A 88 -7.54 -12.56 -4.32
C LEU A 88 -7.37 -14.07 -4.55
N HIS A 89 -6.27 -14.66 -4.07
CA HIS A 89 -6.04 -16.09 -4.19
C HIS A 89 -7.12 -16.90 -3.45
N THR A 90 -7.47 -16.53 -2.21
CA THR A 90 -8.52 -17.22 -1.46
C THR A 90 -9.89 -17.14 -2.16
N GLN A 91 -10.24 -15.99 -2.73
CA GLN A 91 -11.52 -15.82 -3.44
C GLN A 91 -11.60 -16.69 -4.70
N ILE A 92 -10.51 -16.79 -5.46
CA ILE A 92 -10.43 -17.66 -6.65
C ILE A 92 -10.62 -19.14 -6.28
N VAL A 93 -10.04 -19.59 -5.15
CA VAL A 93 -10.20 -20.99 -4.69
C VAL A 93 -11.65 -21.28 -4.30
N GLU A 94 -12.32 -20.36 -3.61
CA GLU A 94 -13.74 -20.52 -3.24
C GLU A 94 -14.67 -20.61 -4.46
N ASP A 95 -14.43 -19.79 -5.50
CA ASP A 95 -15.25 -19.79 -6.72
C ASP A 95 -15.06 -21.05 -7.58
N VAL A 96 -13.87 -21.67 -7.59
CA VAL A 96 -13.59 -22.91 -8.36
C VAL A 96 -14.23 -24.14 -7.72
N ASP A 97 -14.24 -24.25 -6.38
CA ASP A 97 -14.89 -25.38 -5.68
C ASP A 97 -16.44 -25.28 -5.67
N GLY A 98 -16.99 -24.09 -5.91
CA GLY A 98 -18.44 -23.86 -6.01
C GLY A 98 -19.14 -24.49 -7.24
N VAL A 99 -18.41 -24.89 -8.29
CA VAL A 99 -19.01 -25.31 -9.57
C VAL A 99 -19.55 -26.76 -9.55
N LYS A 100 -19.16 -27.61 -8.58
CA LYS A 100 -19.57 -29.04 -8.59
C LYS A 100 -20.98 -29.36 -8.06
N LYS A 101 -21.74 -28.43 -7.48
CA LYS A 101 -23.07 -28.74 -6.86
C LYS A 101 -24.32 -28.25 -7.60
N LYS A 102 -24.23 -27.69 -8.82
CA LYS A 102 -25.43 -27.27 -9.60
C LYS A 102 -25.88 -28.20 -10.75
N LYS A 103 -25.25 -29.37 -10.94
CA LYS A 103 -25.66 -30.37 -11.96
C LYS A 103 -26.49 -31.57 -11.44
N LYS A 104 -27.06 -31.50 -10.23
CA LYS A 104 -27.99 -32.55 -9.70
C LYS A 104 -29.43 -32.09 -9.46
N LYS A 105 -29.84 -30.90 -9.92
CA LYS A 105 -31.23 -30.39 -9.74
C LYS A 105 -32.04 -30.22 -11.03
N LYS A 106 -31.59 -30.75 -12.17
CA LYS A 106 -32.34 -30.72 -13.45
C LYS A 106 -32.89 -32.08 -13.91
N LYS A 107 -32.68 -33.17 -13.15
CA LYS A 107 -33.20 -34.52 -13.46
C LYS A 107 -34.35 -35.00 -12.55
N LYS A 108 -34.85 -34.16 -11.64
CA LYS A 108 -35.99 -34.46 -10.75
C LYS A 108 -37.17 -33.49 -10.92
N LYS A 109 -37.37 -32.98 -12.13
CA LYS A 109 -38.53 -32.12 -12.48
C LYS A 109 -39.15 -32.49 -13.85
N LYS A 110 -39.00 -33.75 -14.28
CA LYS A 110 -39.64 -34.31 -15.48
C LYS A 110 -40.29 -35.67 -15.21
N LYS A 111 -40.80 -35.88 -13.98
CA LYS A 111 -41.46 -37.13 -13.58
C LYS A 111 -42.71 -36.93 -12.72
N THR A 112 -43.27 -35.72 -12.73
CA THR A 112 -44.44 -35.32 -11.91
C THR A 112 -45.42 -34.48 -12.70
N GLU A 113 -45.58 -34.76 -14.00
CA GLU A 113 -46.55 -34.06 -14.86
C GLU A 113 -47.24 -35.02 -15.85
N GLU A 114 -47.27 -36.32 -15.56
CA GLU A 114 -47.92 -37.34 -16.40
C GLU A 114 -48.80 -38.29 -15.56
N VAL A 115 -49.42 -37.80 -14.47
CA VAL A 115 -50.32 -38.61 -13.62
C VAL A 115 -51.56 -37.82 -13.18
N VAL A 116 -52.01 -36.81 -13.94
CA VAL A 116 -53.17 -35.99 -13.52
C VAL A 116 -54.27 -35.83 -14.56
N GLU A 117 -54.21 -36.53 -15.69
CA GLU A 117 -55.20 -36.39 -16.76
C GLU A 117 -56.07 -37.64 -17.02
N GLU A 118 -56.19 -38.55 -16.06
CA GLU A 118 -57.00 -39.77 -16.25
C GLU A 118 -57.88 -40.13 -15.06
N THR A 119 -58.61 -39.17 -14.47
CA THR A 119 -59.73 -39.47 -13.54
C THR A 119 -60.81 -38.38 -13.53
N THR A 120 -61.27 -37.90 -14.69
CA THR A 120 -62.55 -37.16 -14.77
C THR A 120 -63.34 -37.51 -16.03
N THR A 121 -63.56 -38.80 -16.32
CA THR A 121 -64.65 -39.20 -17.23
C THR A 121 -65.07 -40.66 -16.99
N ALA A 122 -66.14 -40.86 -16.20
CA ALA A 122 -67.05 -42.01 -16.20
C ALA A 122 -68.05 -41.73 -15.06
N ALA A 123 -69.21 -41.16 -15.39
CA ALA A 123 -70.47 -41.87 -15.67
C ALA A 123 -71.27 -42.09 -14.37
#